data_AF-A0A670KG62-F1
#
_entry.id   AF-A0A670KG62-F1
#
_cell.length_a   1.000
_cell.length_b   1.000
_cell.length_c   1.000
_cell.angle_alpha   90.00
_cell.angle_beta   90.00
_cell.angle_gamma   90.00
#
_symmetry.space_group_name_H-M   'P 1'
#
loop_
_entity.id
_entity.type
_entity.pdbx_description
1 polymer ?
#
loop_
_entity_poly.entity_id
_entity_poly.type
_entity_poly.pdbx_seq_one_letter_code
_entity_poly.pdbx_strand_id
1 'polypeptide(L)'
;QRRYLLSNLTHMGLVQDADQLCSTTPVPWFPDSNIARKPQNLMLQELYRTALCLKDSLMLIREQQSGLTGPHEALHSQLGKAQQQVTGLVTNTQCTLCLQGLTLPAVTLPARPTGPSAFQQKIDGCRVLRNYSKLIGGLAKAFRKHLAKGKGAERQKTRNRTKPAAAF
;
A
#
# COMPACT_ATOMS: atom_id res chain seq x y z
N GLN A 1 -26.25 16.42 10.17
CA GLN A 1 -25.31 16.28 11.31
C GLN A 1 -23.85 16.02 10.91
N ARG A 2 -23.49 14.96 10.15
CA ARG A 2 -22.07 14.66 9.82
C ARG A 2 -21.31 15.79 9.10
N ARG A 3 -21.94 16.49 8.15
CA ARG A 3 -21.35 17.66 7.46
C ARG A 3 -21.11 18.84 8.41
N TYR A 4 -22.00 19.05 9.36
CA TYR A 4 -21.88 20.10 10.37
C TYR A 4 -20.75 19.81 11.35
N LEU A 5 -20.65 18.55 11.84
CA LEU A 5 -19.56 18.11 12.69
C LEU A 5 -18.20 18.27 11.99
N LEU A 6 -18.09 17.82 10.72
CA LEU A 6 -16.86 17.94 9.96
C LEU A 6 -16.47 19.41 9.75
N SER A 7 -17.44 20.27 9.38
CA SER A 7 -17.22 21.71 9.22
C SER A 7 -16.73 22.36 10.52
N ASN A 8 -17.28 21.96 11.66
CA ASN A 8 -16.91 22.52 12.97
C ASN A 8 -15.52 22.02 13.40
N LEU A 9 -15.21 20.74 13.20
CA LEU A 9 -13.87 20.19 13.43
C LEU A 9 -12.82 20.82 12.49
N THR A 10 -13.18 21.16 11.25
CA THR A 10 -12.31 21.90 10.33
C THR A 10 -12.10 23.33 10.81
N HIS A 11 -13.15 24.02 11.26
CA HIS A 11 -13.06 25.37 11.81
C HIS A 11 -12.20 25.43 13.08
N MET A 12 -12.25 24.40 13.93
CA MET A 12 -11.41 24.28 15.12
C MET A 12 -9.96 23.83 14.81
N GLY A 13 -9.59 23.60 13.55
CA GLY A 13 -8.25 23.14 13.17
C GLY A 13 -7.95 21.66 13.42
N LEU A 14 -8.78 20.95 14.21
CA LEU A 14 -8.56 19.55 14.60
C LEU A 14 -8.38 18.58 13.42
N VAL A 15 -9.02 18.83 12.27
CA VAL A 15 -8.85 17.99 11.07
C VAL A 15 -7.45 18.14 10.48
N GLN A 16 -6.91 19.35 10.48
CA GLN A 16 -5.57 19.65 9.95
C GLN A 16 -4.50 19.12 10.92
N ASP A 17 -4.71 19.28 12.22
CA ASP A 17 -3.83 18.71 13.25
C ASP A 17 -3.78 17.19 13.17
N ALA A 18 -4.93 16.54 12.97
CA ALA A 18 -4.99 15.09 12.75
C ALA A 18 -4.23 14.68 11.48
N ASP A 19 -4.36 15.40 10.37
CA ASP A 19 -3.62 15.10 9.13
C ASP A 19 -2.11 15.25 9.33
N GLN A 20 -1.69 16.29 10.06
CA GLN A 20 -0.30 16.56 10.39
C GLN A 20 0.29 15.48 11.31
N LEU A 21 -0.46 15.04 12.33
CA LEU A 21 -0.07 13.93 13.21
C LEU A 21 0.15 12.62 12.43
N CYS A 22 -0.66 12.36 11.41
CA CYS A 22 -0.53 11.20 10.54
C CYS A 22 0.57 11.33 9.46
N SER A 23 1.24 12.49 9.35
CA SER A 23 2.19 12.81 8.27
C SER A 23 3.61 13.09 8.74
N THR A 24 3.77 13.56 9.97
CA THR A 24 5.00 14.17 10.50
C THR A 24 6.13 13.16 10.68
N THR A 25 5.82 11.91 11.02
CA THR A 25 6.83 10.89 11.28
C THR A 25 6.76 9.78 10.22
N PRO A 26 7.87 9.50 9.50
CA PRO A 26 7.92 8.37 8.59
C PRO A 26 7.81 7.05 9.33
N VAL A 27 7.23 6.05 8.67
CA VAL A 27 7.15 4.69 9.22
C VAL A 27 8.42 3.94 8.78
N PRO A 28 9.34 3.55 9.70
CA PRO A 28 10.72 3.17 9.35
C PRO A 28 10.88 2.01 8.36
N TRP A 29 9.90 1.10 8.30
CA TRP A 29 9.94 -0.09 7.45
C TRP A 29 9.26 0.12 6.09
N PHE A 30 8.58 1.26 5.87
CA PHE A 30 8.13 1.63 4.54
C PHE A 30 9.33 2.06 3.67
N PRO A 31 9.25 1.85 2.35
CA PRO A 31 10.31 2.24 1.44
C PRO A 31 10.36 3.77 1.26
N ASP A 32 11.55 4.36 1.31
CA ASP A 32 11.77 5.80 1.14
C ASP A 32 11.55 6.29 -0.31
N SER A 33 11.61 5.36 -1.27
CA SER A 33 11.53 5.65 -2.70
C SER A 33 10.41 4.87 -3.36
N ASN A 34 9.96 5.37 -4.52
CA ASN A 34 8.97 4.65 -5.32
C ASN A 34 9.59 3.34 -5.84
N ILE A 35 9.27 2.23 -5.16
CA ILE A 35 9.78 0.88 -5.44
C ILE A 35 9.56 0.46 -6.89
N ALA A 36 8.54 0.99 -7.56
CA ALA A 36 8.26 0.70 -8.96
C ALA A 36 9.30 1.25 -9.96
N ARG A 37 10.23 2.09 -9.50
CA ARG A 37 11.38 2.55 -10.30
C ARG A 37 12.61 1.65 -10.17
N LYS A 38 12.62 0.73 -9.20
CA LYS A 38 13.76 -0.16 -8.97
C LYS A 38 13.80 -1.29 -10.00
N PRO A 39 14.97 -1.91 -10.21
CA PRO A 39 15.08 -3.18 -10.93
C PRO A 39 14.09 -4.22 -10.39
N GLN A 40 13.58 -5.09 -11.27
CA GLN A 40 12.46 -5.99 -10.94
C GLN A 40 12.73 -6.86 -9.70
N ASN A 41 13.93 -7.43 -9.57
CA ASN A 41 14.32 -8.24 -8.43
C ASN A 41 14.28 -7.44 -7.11
N LEU A 42 14.87 -6.24 -7.09
CA LEU A 42 14.89 -5.38 -5.90
C LEU A 42 13.49 -4.85 -5.56
N MET A 43 12.70 -4.53 -6.59
CA MET A 43 11.31 -4.11 -6.44
C MET A 43 10.46 -5.22 -5.82
N LEU A 44 10.61 -6.47 -6.26
CA LEU A 44 9.89 -7.62 -5.70
C LEU A 44 10.32 -7.93 -4.25
N GLN A 45 11.62 -7.89 -3.95
CA GLN A 45 12.11 -8.10 -2.58
C GLN A 45 11.60 -7.02 -1.63
N GLU A 46 11.64 -5.75 -2.04
CA GLU A 46 11.15 -4.64 -1.23
C GLU A 46 9.63 -4.68 -1.08
N LEU A 47 8.89 -5.02 -2.15
CA LEU A 47 7.45 -5.25 -2.10
C LEU A 47 7.10 -6.36 -1.11
N TYR A 48 7.81 -7.48 -1.12
CA TYR A 48 7.60 -8.58 -0.19
C TYR A 48 7.83 -8.13 1.26
N ARG A 49 8.97 -7.49 1.55
CA ARG A 49 9.29 -6.98 2.89
C ARG A 49 8.21 -6.03 3.40
N THR A 50 7.84 -5.04 2.60
CA THR A 50 6.86 -4.03 2.98
C THR A 50 5.46 -4.63 3.12
N ALA A 51 5.05 -5.53 2.24
CA ALA A 51 3.76 -6.20 2.32
C ALA A 51 3.66 -7.10 3.56
N LEU A 52 4.77 -7.73 3.98
CA LEU A 52 4.81 -8.56 5.18
C LEU A 52 4.65 -7.70 6.45
N CYS A 53 5.37 -6.58 6.56
CA CYS A 53 5.19 -5.64 7.67
C CYS A 53 3.79 -5.00 7.68
N LEU A 54 3.24 -4.70 6.51
CA LEU A 54 1.87 -4.19 6.35
C LEU A 54 0.83 -5.19 6.86
N LYS A 55 0.98 -6.47 6.52
CA LYS A 55 0.07 -7.52 6.95
C LYS A 55 -0.03 -7.56 8.48
N ASP A 56 1.11 -7.56 9.16
CA ASP A 56 1.17 -7.58 10.63
C ASP A 56 0.61 -6.28 11.23
N SER A 57 1.00 -5.13 10.68
CA SER A 57 0.51 -3.82 11.16
C SER A 57 -1.00 -3.65 10.99
N LEU A 58 -1.58 -4.12 9.88
CA LEU A 58 -3.03 -4.07 9.65
C LEU A 58 -3.80 -4.97 10.62
N MET A 59 -3.24 -6.14 10.96
CA MET A 59 -3.80 -7.02 11.98
C MET A 59 -3.81 -6.32 13.34
N LEU A 60 -2.69 -5.72 13.75
CA LEU A 60 -2.58 -4.97 14.99
C LEU A 60 -3.55 -3.79 15.05
N ILE A 61 -3.64 -2.99 13.98
CA ILE A 61 -4.58 -1.86 13.92
C ILE A 61 -6.02 -2.37 14.06
N ARG A 62 -6.36 -3.47 13.39
CA ARG A 62 -7.70 -4.06 13.46
C ARG A 62 -8.02 -4.54 14.89
N GLU A 63 -7.09 -5.18 15.57
CA GLU A 63 -7.20 -5.56 16.99
C GLU A 63 -7.41 -4.32 17.88
N GLN A 64 -6.66 -3.24 17.65
CA GLN A 64 -6.79 -1.97 18.39
C GLN A 64 -8.13 -1.25 18.12
N GLN A 65 -8.79 -1.55 17.00
CA GLN A 65 -10.14 -1.05 16.69
C GLN A 65 -11.25 -1.99 17.18
N SER A 66 -10.92 -3.15 17.76
CA SER A 66 -11.92 -4.09 18.28
C SER A 66 -12.62 -3.49 19.53
N GLY A 67 -13.94 -3.61 19.60
CA GLY A 67 -14.75 -3.05 20.70
C GLY A 67 -15.42 -1.69 20.41
N LEU A 68 -15.24 -1.12 19.22
CA LEU A 68 -15.94 0.11 18.81
C LEU A 68 -17.24 -0.22 18.05
N THR A 69 -18.40 0.20 18.55
CA THR A 69 -19.71 -0.01 17.89
C THR A 69 -20.05 1.12 16.90
N GLY A 70 -20.90 0.85 15.91
CA GLY A 70 -21.43 1.85 14.96
C GLY A 70 -20.55 2.06 13.70
N PRO A 71 -20.26 3.30 13.25
CA PRO A 71 -19.50 3.57 12.02
C PRO A 71 -18.07 2.96 11.99
N HIS A 72 -17.61 2.46 13.14
CA HIS A 72 -16.36 1.73 13.30
C HIS A 72 -16.43 0.26 12.82
N GLU A 73 -17.62 -0.36 12.73
CA GLU A 73 -17.76 -1.69 12.10
C GLU A 73 -17.39 -1.65 10.61
N ALA A 74 -17.78 -0.58 9.91
CA ALA A 74 -17.40 -0.37 8.52
C ALA A 74 -15.88 -0.24 8.37
N LEU A 75 -15.22 0.49 9.28
CA LEU A 75 -13.76 0.59 9.32
C LEU A 75 -13.11 -0.77 9.59
N HIS A 76 -13.59 -1.51 10.59
CA HIS A 76 -13.09 -2.83 10.94
C HIS A 76 -13.24 -3.84 9.77
N SER A 77 -14.37 -3.80 9.05
CA SER A 77 -14.59 -4.58 7.83
C SER A 77 -13.61 -4.19 6.71
N GLN A 78 -13.39 -2.88 6.48
CA GLN A 78 -12.42 -2.39 5.50
C GLN A 78 -10.99 -2.80 5.84
N LEU A 79 -10.59 -2.75 7.11
CA LEU A 79 -9.30 -3.24 7.58
C LEU A 79 -9.15 -4.74 7.32
N GLY A 80 -10.19 -5.54 7.56
CA GLY A 80 -10.20 -6.97 7.24
C GLY A 80 -10.01 -7.25 5.74
N LYS A 81 -10.68 -6.49 4.86
CA LYS A 81 -10.48 -6.60 3.41
C LYS A 81 -9.06 -6.22 3.00
N ALA A 82 -8.52 -5.13 3.54
CA ALA A 82 -7.14 -4.71 3.28
C ALA A 82 -6.14 -5.78 3.74
N GLN A 83 -6.33 -6.38 4.91
CA GLN A 83 -5.50 -7.48 5.42
C GLN A 83 -5.50 -8.69 4.47
N GLN A 84 -6.66 -9.08 3.93
CA GLN A 84 -6.77 -10.17 2.96
C GLN A 84 -6.06 -9.84 1.65
N GLN A 85 -6.23 -8.62 1.13
CA GLN A 85 -5.55 -8.16 -0.09
C GLN A 85 -4.03 -8.14 0.07
N VAL A 86 -3.53 -7.63 1.20
CA VAL A 86 -2.08 -7.63 1.49
C VAL A 86 -1.57 -9.07 1.66
N THR A 87 -2.35 -9.97 2.26
CA THR A 87 -1.98 -11.39 2.36
C THR A 87 -1.82 -12.01 0.96
N GLY A 88 -2.75 -11.77 0.04
CA GLY A 88 -2.63 -12.22 -1.35
C GLY A 88 -1.44 -11.60 -2.08
N LEU A 89 -1.10 -10.34 -1.78
CA LEU A 89 0.08 -9.68 -2.33
C LEU A 89 1.38 -10.33 -1.84
N VAL A 90 1.47 -10.64 -0.54
CA VAL A 90 2.61 -11.36 0.05
C VAL A 90 2.80 -12.71 -0.63
N THR A 91 1.74 -13.52 -0.73
CA THR A 91 1.83 -14.86 -1.33
C THR A 91 2.23 -14.80 -2.79
N ASN A 92 1.62 -13.91 -3.59
CA ASN A 92 1.94 -13.79 -5.01
C ASN A 92 3.37 -13.29 -5.25
N THR A 93 3.84 -12.34 -4.44
CA THR A 93 5.21 -11.83 -4.53
C THR A 93 6.21 -12.90 -4.12
N GLN A 94 5.93 -13.66 -3.06
CA GLN A 94 6.74 -14.80 -2.64
C GLN A 94 6.83 -15.86 -3.74
N CYS A 95 5.71 -16.29 -4.32
CA CYS A 95 5.70 -17.23 -5.44
C CYS A 95 6.54 -16.73 -6.61
N THR A 96 6.43 -15.44 -6.96
CA THR A 96 7.20 -14.83 -8.04
C THR A 96 8.70 -14.86 -7.75
N LEU A 97 9.11 -14.51 -6.52
CA LEU A 97 10.52 -14.59 -6.09
C LEU A 97 11.05 -16.03 -6.19
N CYS A 98 10.28 -17.02 -5.70
CA CYS A 98 10.64 -18.44 -5.78
C CYS A 98 10.79 -18.92 -7.23
N LEU A 99 9.83 -18.59 -8.11
CA LEU A 99 9.86 -18.98 -9.53
C LEU A 99 11.04 -18.34 -10.29
N GLN A 100 11.51 -17.18 -9.84
CA GLN A 100 12.68 -16.50 -10.40
C GLN A 100 14.01 -16.94 -9.77
N GLY A 101 13.99 -17.91 -8.84
CA GLY A 101 15.19 -18.33 -8.10
C GLY A 101 15.78 -17.23 -7.22
N LEU A 102 14.97 -16.24 -6.82
CA LEU A 102 15.39 -15.13 -5.97
C LEU A 102 15.18 -15.46 -4.49
N THR A 103 16.17 -15.13 -3.67
CA THR A 103 16.09 -15.30 -2.22
C THR A 103 15.07 -14.35 -1.60
N LEU A 104 14.26 -14.87 -0.67
CA LEU A 104 13.38 -14.05 0.15
C LEU A 104 14.22 -13.22 1.12
N PRO A 105 14.00 -11.90 1.20
CA PRO A 105 14.75 -11.08 2.14
C PRO A 105 14.37 -11.47 3.57
N ALA A 106 15.34 -11.46 4.48
CA ALA A 106 15.06 -11.54 5.91
C ALA A 106 14.23 -10.31 6.32
N VAL A 107 13.12 -10.55 7.03
CA VAL A 107 12.21 -9.47 7.46
C VAL A 107 12.10 -9.48 8.98
N THR A 108 12.50 -8.38 9.61
CA THR A 108 12.17 -8.10 11.00
C THR A 108 10.81 -7.42 11.04
N LEU A 109 9.85 -8.05 11.70
CA LEU A 109 8.52 -7.47 11.87
C LEU A 109 8.58 -6.25 12.81
N PRO A 110 7.69 -5.27 12.62
CA PRO A 110 7.59 -4.13 13.53
C PRO A 110 7.33 -4.63 14.95
N ALA A 111 8.03 -4.08 15.93
CA ALA A 111 7.77 -4.40 17.33
C ALA A 111 6.33 -4.02 17.68
N ARG A 112 5.62 -4.91 18.37
CA ARG A 112 4.32 -4.56 18.95
C ARG A 112 4.56 -3.52 20.03
N PRO A 113 3.90 -2.36 19.98
CA PRO A 113 4.03 -1.37 21.03
C PRO A 113 3.55 -1.93 22.37
N THR A 114 4.44 -2.06 23.34
CA THR A 114 4.09 -2.32 24.74
C THR A 114 3.81 -0.98 25.43
N GLY A 115 2.54 -0.73 25.76
CA GLY A 115 2.15 0.43 26.56
C GLY A 115 1.93 1.80 25.88
N PRO A 116 1.65 1.95 24.57
CA PRO A 116 1.18 3.24 24.07
C PRO A 116 -0.26 3.51 24.52
N SER A 117 -0.56 4.79 24.78
CA SER A 117 -1.93 5.25 24.99
C SER A 117 -2.79 4.96 23.75
N ALA A 118 -4.12 4.83 23.92
CA ALA A 118 -5.05 4.66 22.81
C ALA A 118 -4.95 5.79 21.77
N PHE A 119 -4.54 6.99 22.18
CA PHE A 119 -4.28 8.11 21.27
C PHE A 119 -3.05 7.85 20.38
N GLN A 120 -1.94 7.39 20.96
CA GLN A 120 -0.74 7.07 20.20
C GLN A 120 -0.97 5.90 19.23
N GLN A 121 -1.72 4.88 19.64
CA GLN A 121 -2.13 3.76 18.77
C GLN A 121 -2.91 4.27 17.54
N LYS A 122 -3.82 5.24 17.72
CA LYS A 122 -4.57 5.84 16.62
C LYS A 122 -3.66 6.64 15.67
N ILE A 123 -2.69 7.38 16.22
CA ILE A 123 -1.70 8.12 15.41
C ILE A 123 -0.86 7.15 14.57
N ASP A 124 -0.29 6.12 15.19
CA ASP A 124 0.57 5.16 14.51
C ASP A 124 -0.21 4.35 13.46
N GLY A 125 -1.42 3.92 13.80
CA GLY A 125 -2.32 3.27 12.84
C GLY A 125 -2.64 4.15 11.64
N CYS A 126 -2.93 5.44 11.87
CA CYS A 126 -3.20 6.40 10.80
C CYS A 126 -1.97 6.61 9.88
N ARG A 127 -0.76 6.69 10.45
CA ARG A 127 0.49 6.79 9.69
C ARG A 127 0.70 5.58 8.78
N VAL A 128 0.48 4.37 9.31
CA VAL A 128 0.56 3.13 8.52
C VAL A 128 -0.45 3.14 7.38
N LEU A 129 -1.72 3.48 7.65
CA LEU A 129 -2.78 3.50 6.64
C LEU A 129 -2.54 4.55 5.55
N ARG A 130 -2.00 5.72 5.90
CA ARG A 130 -1.62 6.75 4.93
C ARG A 130 -0.52 6.24 4.00
N ASN A 131 0.52 5.63 4.54
CA ASN A 131 1.62 5.10 3.74
C ASN A 131 1.19 3.89 2.90
N TYR A 132 0.30 3.04 3.41
CA TYR A 132 -0.35 1.98 2.64
C TYR A 132 -1.08 2.54 1.40
N SER A 133 -1.91 3.57 1.59
CA SER A 133 -2.62 4.24 0.49
C SER A 133 -1.66 4.80 -0.57
N LYS A 134 -0.58 5.46 -0.14
CA LYS A 134 0.47 5.96 -1.05
C LYS A 134 1.14 4.83 -1.83
N LEU A 135 1.51 3.73 -1.17
CA LEU A 135 2.17 2.59 -1.79
C LEU A 135 1.28 1.95 -2.87
N ILE A 136 0.04 1.61 -2.53
CA ILE A 136 -0.90 0.99 -3.47
C ILE A 136 -1.23 1.94 -4.62
N GLY A 137 -1.44 3.23 -4.34
CA GLY A 137 -1.65 4.24 -5.38
C GLY A 137 -0.46 4.37 -6.34
N GLY A 138 0.76 4.33 -5.81
CA GLY A 138 2.01 4.34 -6.58
C GLY A 138 2.15 3.11 -7.48
N LEU A 139 1.95 1.92 -6.92
CA LEU A 139 1.99 0.65 -7.64
C LEU A 139 0.92 0.58 -8.74
N ALA A 140 -0.33 0.93 -8.42
CA ALA A 140 -1.42 0.96 -9.40
C ALA A 140 -1.14 1.92 -10.56
N LYS A 141 -0.50 3.06 -10.30
CA LYS A 141 -0.07 4.00 -11.35
C LYS A 141 1.05 3.40 -12.20
N ALA A 142 2.02 2.73 -11.59
CA ALA A 142 3.13 2.09 -12.31
C ALA A 142 2.63 0.94 -13.21
N PHE A 143 1.84 0.02 -12.68
CA PHE A 143 1.28 -1.10 -13.44
C PHE A 143 0.41 -0.63 -14.60
N ARG A 144 -0.45 0.38 -14.40
CA ARG A 144 -1.23 0.96 -15.49
C ARG A 144 -0.35 1.53 -16.62
N LYS A 145 0.76 2.19 -16.28
CA LYS A 145 1.72 2.69 -17.27
C LYS A 145 2.38 1.55 -18.06
N HIS A 146 2.75 0.45 -17.40
CA HIS A 146 3.32 -0.72 -18.07
C HIS A 146 2.31 -1.38 -19.02
N LEU A 147 1.06 -1.54 -18.60
CA LEU A 147 -0.02 -2.07 -19.45
C LEU A 147 -0.28 -1.18 -20.68
N ALA A 148 -0.25 0.15 -20.51
CA ALA A 148 -0.42 1.08 -21.62
C ALA A 148 0.74 1.01 -22.64
N LYS A 149 1.99 0.89 -22.17
CA LYS A 149 3.17 0.71 -23.03
C LYS A 149 3.12 -0.61 -23.81
N GLY A 150 2.72 -1.71 -23.17
CA GLY A 150 2.56 -3.02 -23.82
C GLY A 150 1.58 -2.98 -25.00
N LYS A 151 0.42 -2.34 -24.82
CA LYS A 151 -0.57 -2.15 -25.89
C LYS A 151 -0.07 -1.29 -27.05
N GLY A 152 0.80 -0.32 -26.79
CA GLY A 152 1.43 0.50 -27.83
C GLY A 152 2.42 -0.30 -28.69
N ALA A 153 3.27 -1.10 -28.05
CA ALA A 153 4.23 -1.97 -28.75
C ALA A 153 3.53 -3.06 -29.58
N GLU A 154 2.43 -3.62 -29.07
CA GLU A 154 1.63 -4.63 -29.77
C GLU A 154 0.95 -4.06 -31.03
N ARG A 155 0.39 -2.84 -30.95
CA ARG A 155 -0.18 -2.11 -32.11
C ARG A 155 0.85 -1.74 -33.16
N GLN A 156 2.07 -1.40 -32.75
CA GLN A 156 3.15 -1.07 -33.68
C GLN A 156 3.68 -2.33 -34.40
N LYS A 157 3.72 -3.48 -33.71
CA LYS A 157 4.09 -4.78 -34.29
C LYS A 157 3.06 -5.27 -35.31
N THR A 158 1.76 -5.08 -35.07
CA THR A 158 0.71 -5.42 -36.05
C THR A 158 0.77 -4.53 -37.29
N ARG A 159 1.04 -3.23 -37.12
CA ARG A 159 1.18 -2.27 -38.24
C ARG A 159 2.41 -2.52 -39.12
N ASN A 160 3.52 -3.00 -38.54
CA ASN A 160 4.70 -3.40 -39.33
C ASN A 160 4.52 -4.74 -40.04
N ARG A 161 3.69 -5.66 -39.52
CA ARG A 161 3.37 -6.94 -40.17
C ARG A 161 2.39 -6.81 -41.34
N THR A 162 1.67 -5.69 -41.43
CA THR A 162 0.66 -5.41 -42.47
C THR A 162 1.17 -4.47 -43.56
N LYS A 163 2.44 -4.04 -43.51
CA LYS A 163 3.07 -3.39 -44.65
C LYS A 163 3.45 -4.46 -45.68
N PRO A 164 2.81 -4.52 -46.86
CA PRO A 164 3.31 -5.38 -47.92
C PRO A 164 4.72 -4.90 -48.30
N ALA A 165 5.64 -5.85 -48.46
CA ALA A 165 6.93 -5.58 -49.07
C ALA A 165 6.65 -5.01 -50.47
N ALA A 166 7.05 -3.76 -50.71
CA ALA A 166 7.06 -3.23 -52.07
C ALA A 166 8.07 -4.07 -52.86
N ALA A 167 7.54 -4.91 -53.76
CA ALA A 167 8.34 -5.60 -54.74
C ALA A 167 8.89 -4.56 -55.73
N PHE A 168 10.21 -4.51 -55.85
CA PHE A 168 10.92 -3.85 -56.94
C PHE A 168 11.46 -4.94 -57.86
#